data_AF-A0A2Z4IYD5-F1
#
_entry.id   AF-A0A2Z4IYD5-F1
#
_cell.length_a   1.000
_cell.length_b   1.000
_cell.length_c   1.000
_cell.angle_alpha   90.00
_cell.angle_beta   90.00
_cell.angle_gamma   90.00
#
_symmetry.space_group_name_H-M   'P 1'
#
loop_
_entity.id
_entity.type
_entity.pdbx_description
1 polymer ?
#
loop_
_entity_poly.entity_id
_entity_poly.type
_entity_poly.pdbx_seq_one_letter_code
_entity_poly.pdbx_strand_id
1 'polypeptide(L)'
;MQVKACSRIENDHLYMNAEWRTTSGSALVDVYIWLEDAAGKEVVYPGTSMPNGMPSYNMAAWQTPQIHPQWKEYKVGKALAHGEKYQVSVSVRERGGAKPNIFSPTVVGHQLGVVYP
;
A
#
# COMPACT_ATOMS: atom_id res chain seq x y z
N MET A 1 10.44 5.05 11.20
CA MET A 1 9.69 5.31 9.94
C MET A 1 8.23 5.54 10.29
N GLN A 2 7.58 6.50 9.65
CA GLN A 2 6.14 6.70 9.70
C GLN A 2 5.56 6.26 8.35
N VAL A 3 4.50 5.45 8.38
CA VAL A 3 3.85 4.91 7.18
C VAL A 3 2.35 5.05 7.37
N LYS A 4 1.65 5.47 6.32
CA LYS A 4 0.20 5.61 6.29
C LYS A 4 -0.36 4.97 5.03
N ALA A 5 -1.36 4.13 5.21
CA ALA A 5 -2.24 3.69 4.14
C ALA A 5 -3.36 4.73 3.96
N CYS A 6 -3.64 5.06 2.71
CA CYS A 6 -4.65 6.01 2.28
C CYS A 6 -5.44 5.41 1.13
N SER A 7 -6.64 5.93 0.88
CA SER A 7 -7.44 5.55 -0.28
C SER A 7 -8.11 6.76 -0.88
N ARG A 8 -8.38 6.70 -2.18
CA ARG A 8 -9.20 7.68 -2.90
C ARG A 8 -10.17 6.92 -3.78
N ILE A 9 -11.42 7.36 -3.83
CA ILE A 9 -12.42 6.80 -4.72
C ILE A 9 -12.88 7.90 -5.65
N GLU A 10 -12.75 7.67 -6.96
CA GLU A 10 -13.12 8.65 -7.98
C GLU A 10 -13.62 7.92 -9.21
N ASN A 11 -14.77 8.38 -9.76
CA ASN A 11 -15.39 7.83 -10.96
C ASN A 11 -15.54 6.30 -10.91
N ASP A 12 -16.03 5.76 -9.78
CA ASP A 12 -16.19 4.32 -9.58
C ASP A 12 -14.89 3.52 -9.72
N HIS A 13 -13.80 4.08 -9.19
CA HIS A 13 -12.53 3.39 -9.09
C HIS A 13 -11.89 3.64 -7.73
N LEU A 14 -11.41 2.57 -7.11
CA LEU A 14 -10.57 2.65 -5.92
C LEU A 14 -9.10 2.87 -6.31
N TYR A 15 -8.47 3.81 -5.62
CA TYR A 15 -7.05 4.11 -5.69
C TYR A 15 -6.42 3.82 -4.33
N MET A 16 -5.40 2.97 -4.31
CA MET A 16 -4.65 2.63 -3.12
C MET A 16 -3.44 3.56 -2.98
N ASN A 17 -3.34 4.22 -1.84
CA ASN A 17 -2.33 5.24 -1.62
C ASN A 17 -1.44 4.86 -0.43
N ALA A 18 -0.14 5.10 -0.55
CA ALA A 18 0.81 5.02 0.54
C ALA A 18 1.48 6.36 0.72
N GLU A 19 1.66 6.78 1.98
CA GLU A 19 2.57 7.86 2.36
C GLU A 19 3.60 7.31 3.35
N TRP A 20 4.86 7.73 3.22
CA TRP A 20 5.94 7.30 4.10
C TRP A 20 6.90 8.45 4.43
N ARG A 21 7.51 8.43 5.62
CA ARG A 21 8.50 9.42 6.07
C ARG A 21 9.49 8.83 7.06
N THR A 22 10.75 9.23 7.01
CA THR A 22 11.70 8.89 8.08
C THR A 22 11.41 9.74 9.31
N THR A 23 11.71 9.21 10.50
CA THR A 23 11.63 9.96 11.76
C THR A 23 12.88 10.79 12.01
N SER A 24 13.98 10.47 11.33
CA SER A 24 15.27 11.16 11.36
C SER A 24 16.08 10.84 10.11
N GLY A 25 16.88 11.79 9.62
CA GLY A 25 17.76 11.60 8.47
C GLY A 25 17.02 11.27 7.17
N SER A 26 17.72 10.64 6.22
CA SER A 26 17.16 10.18 4.95
C SER A 26 17.54 8.73 4.66
N ALA A 27 16.70 8.05 3.89
CA ALA A 27 16.91 6.66 3.48
C ALA A 27 16.33 6.38 2.09
N LEU A 28 16.76 5.26 1.49
CA LEU A 28 16.05 4.66 0.36
C LEU A 28 15.23 3.47 0.86
N VAL A 29 14.00 3.38 0.39
CA VAL A 29 13.03 2.36 0.76
C VAL A 29 12.36 1.75 -0.44
N ASP A 30 11.84 0.55 -0.26
CA ASP A 30 10.96 -0.12 -1.19
C ASP A 30 9.55 -0.14 -0.60
N VAL A 31 8.57 0.33 -1.36
CA VAL A 31 7.17 0.49 -0.93
C VAL A 31 6.31 -0.54 -1.66
N TYR A 32 5.53 -1.30 -0.91
CA TYR A 32 4.65 -2.34 -1.43
C TYR A 32 3.20 -2.01 -1.03
N ILE A 33 2.29 -1.96 -2.00
CA ILE A 33 0.88 -1.63 -1.78
C ILE A 33 0.00 -2.77 -2.34
N TRP A 34 -0.98 -3.23 -1.57
CA TRP A 34 -1.93 -4.26 -2.00
C TRP A 34 -3.31 -4.05 -1.36
N LEU A 35 -4.32 -4.71 -1.92
CA LEU A 35 -5.71 -4.65 -1.46
C LEU A 35 -6.13 -6.03 -0.96
N GLU A 36 -6.67 -6.09 0.24
CA GLU A 36 -7.31 -7.28 0.82
C GLU A 36 -8.83 -7.08 0.92
N ASP A 37 -9.57 -8.18 0.96
CA ASP A 37 -10.99 -8.18 1.26
C ASP A 37 -11.31 -7.83 2.73
N ALA A 38 -12.60 -7.68 3.04
CA ALA A 38 -13.08 -7.31 4.38
C ALA A 38 -12.62 -8.28 5.48
N ALA A 39 -12.41 -9.55 5.11
CA ALA A 39 -12.04 -10.61 6.03
C ALA A 39 -10.52 -10.66 6.28
N GLY A 40 -9.71 -9.92 5.51
CA GLY A 40 -8.25 -10.03 5.51
C GLY A 40 -7.78 -11.42 5.09
N LYS A 41 -8.63 -12.16 4.36
CA LYS A 41 -8.40 -13.58 4.00
C LYS A 41 -7.82 -13.73 2.60
N GLU A 42 -8.16 -12.81 1.70
CA GLU A 42 -7.70 -12.86 0.32
C GLU A 42 -7.16 -11.50 -0.15
N VAL A 43 -6.04 -11.54 -0.89
CA VAL A 43 -5.53 -10.40 -1.65
C VAL A 43 -6.32 -10.27 -2.94
N VAL A 44 -7.14 -9.22 -3.01
CA VAL A 44 -7.96 -8.89 -4.17
C VAL A 44 -7.12 -8.34 -5.33
N TYR A 45 -6.07 -7.56 -5.00
CA TYR A 45 -5.16 -6.94 -5.95
C TYR A 45 -3.78 -6.74 -5.31
N PRO A 46 -2.67 -6.99 -6.02
CA PRO A 46 -2.57 -7.29 -7.46
C PRO A 46 -2.79 -8.77 -7.86
N GLY A 47 -3.16 -9.67 -6.93
CA GLY A 47 -3.35 -11.09 -7.24
C GLY A 47 -2.03 -11.82 -7.57
N THR A 48 -2.11 -13.06 -8.08
CA THR A 48 -0.95 -13.97 -8.26
C THR A 48 0.14 -13.47 -9.21
N SER A 49 -0.16 -12.50 -10.07
CA SER A 49 0.80 -11.93 -11.03
C SER A 49 1.83 -11.01 -10.37
N MET A 50 1.58 -10.53 -9.15
CA MET A 50 2.53 -9.71 -8.38
C MET A 50 2.54 -10.14 -6.91
N PRO A 51 3.35 -11.16 -6.55
CA PRO A 51 3.28 -11.82 -5.25
C PRO A 51 3.75 -10.98 -4.06
N ASN A 52 4.22 -9.76 -4.30
CA ASN A 52 4.69 -8.85 -3.27
C ASN A 52 3.86 -7.55 -3.19
N GLY A 53 2.72 -7.49 -3.89
CA GLY A 53 1.99 -6.23 -4.06
C GLY A 53 2.54 -5.40 -5.22
N MET A 54 2.03 -4.19 -5.38
CA MET A 54 2.53 -3.19 -6.31
C MET A 54 3.79 -2.53 -5.74
N PRO A 55 5.00 -2.85 -6.25
CA PRO A 55 6.23 -2.36 -5.67
C PRO A 55 6.66 -1.02 -6.30
N SER A 56 7.18 -0.13 -5.49
CA SER A 56 7.94 1.06 -5.88
C SER A 56 9.31 0.99 -5.23
N TYR A 57 10.35 0.76 -6.05
CA TYR A 57 11.72 0.54 -5.59
C TYR A 57 12.54 1.82 -5.52
N ASN A 58 13.52 1.87 -4.61
CA ASN A 58 14.46 2.99 -4.47
C ASN A 58 13.75 4.34 -4.24
N MET A 59 12.67 4.32 -3.48
CA MET A 59 11.94 5.51 -3.10
C MET A 59 12.69 6.23 -2.00
N ALA A 60 12.85 7.55 -2.13
CA ALA A 60 13.46 8.33 -1.08
C ALA A 60 12.48 8.55 0.08
N ALA A 61 13.02 8.49 1.29
CA ALA A 61 12.31 8.75 2.52
C ALA A 61 13.08 9.81 3.32
N TRP A 62 12.41 10.89 3.68
CA TRP A 62 12.92 12.05 4.40
C TRP A 62 11.98 12.42 5.55
N GLN A 63 12.52 13.13 6.54
CA GLN A 63 11.75 13.67 7.64
C GLN A 63 10.84 14.83 7.21
N THR A 64 9.81 15.13 8.00
CA THR A 64 9.01 16.35 7.87
C THR A 64 9.72 17.52 8.59
N PRO A 65 9.69 18.75 8.05
CA PRO A 65 9.06 19.18 6.80
C PRO A 65 9.86 18.78 5.55
N GLN A 66 9.16 18.42 4.47
CA GLN A 66 9.74 18.10 3.17
C GLN A 66 8.75 18.46 2.06
N ILE A 67 9.27 19.05 0.97
CA ILE A 67 8.51 19.49 -0.21
C ILE A 67 8.40 18.40 -1.29
N HIS A 68 9.28 17.40 -1.26
CA HIS A 68 9.24 16.31 -2.23
C HIS A 68 8.11 15.31 -1.94
N PRO A 69 7.45 14.78 -2.99
CA PRO A 69 6.45 13.73 -2.84
C PRO A 69 7.02 12.50 -2.13
N GLN A 70 6.41 12.10 -1.02
CA GLN A 70 6.71 10.84 -0.33
C GLN A 70 5.46 9.95 -0.28
N TRP A 71 4.81 9.84 -1.44
CA TRP A 71 3.60 9.05 -1.61
C TRP A 71 3.55 8.35 -2.96
N LYS A 72 2.74 7.29 -3.05
CA LYS A 72 2.39 6.57 -4.27
C LYS A 72 0.91 6.28 -4.30
N GLU A 73 0.37 6.18 -5.51
CA GLU A 73 -1.02 5.82 -5.79
C GLU A 73 -1.05 4.76 -6.89
N TYR A 74 -1.90 3.75 -6.69
CA TYR A 74 -2.21 2.75 -7.71
C TYR A 74 -3.71 2.61 -7.86
N LYS A 75 -4.20 2.71 -9.09
CA LYS A 75 -5.58 2.41 -9.44
C LYS A 75 -5.81 0.89 -9.36
N VAL A 76 -6.85 0.48 -8.64
CA VAL A 76 -7.31 -0.92 -8.64
C VAL A 76 -7.96 -1.21 -9.99
N GLY A 77 -7.35 -2.11 -10.76
CA GLY A 77 -7.81 -2.49 -12.11
C GLY A 77 -8.81 -3.63 -12.13
N LYS A 78 -9.34 -4.04 -10.98
CA LYS A 78 -10.30 -5.14 -10.82
C LYS A 78 -11.64 -4.56 -10.38
N ALA A 79 -12.74 -5.10 -10.91
CA ALA A 79 -14.07 -4.74 -10.45
C ALA A 79 -14.23 -5.10 -8.96
N LEU A 80 -14.73 -4.15 -8.18
CA LEU A 80 -14.98 -4.30 -6.75
C LEU A 80 -16.49 -4.35 -6.52
N ALA A 81 -16.91 -5.16 -5.56
CA ALA A 81 -18.30 -5.20 -5.14
C ALA A 81 -18.65 -3.94 -4.31
N HIS A 82 -19.74 -3.27 -4.69
CA HIS A 82 -20.31 -2.14 -3.96
C HIS A 82 -20.84 -2.58 -2.59
N GLY A 83 -20.67 -1.71 -1.58
CA GLY A 83 -20.98 -1.98 -0.18
C GLY A 83 -19.94 -2.82 0.56
N GLU A 84 -18.98 -3.44 -0.14
CA GLU A 84 -17.95 -4.26 0.50
C GLU A 84 -16.85 -3.42 1.13
N LYS A 85 -16.32 -3.93 2.24
CA LYS A 85 -15.14 -3.37 2.88
C LYS A 85 -13.89 -3.98 2.29
N TYR A 86 -12.90 -3.15 2.01
CA TYR A 86 -11.56 -3.56 1.60
C TYR A 86 -10.53 -2.95 2.52
N GLN A 87 -9.34 -3.56 2.57
CA GLN A 87 -8.21 -3.05 3.32
C GLN A 87 -7.10 -2.67 2.36
N VAL A 88 -6.75 -1.39 2.31
CA VAL A 88 -5.52 -0.94 1.64
C VAL A 88 -4.36 -1.21 2.59
N SER A 89 -3.47 -2.11 2.20
CA SER A 89 -2.31 -2.52 2.97
C SER A 89 -1.03 -1.95 2.36
N VAL A 90 -0.13 -1.45 3.22
CA VAL A 90 1.15 -0.86 2.83
C VAL A 90 2.29 -1.44 3.66
N SER A 91 3.36 -1.88 3.00
CA SER A 91 4.63 -2.24 3.67
C SER A 91 5.76 -1.41 3.09
N VAL A 92 6.54 -0.78 3.97
CA VAL A 92 7.76 -0.04 3.59
C VAL A 92 8.94 -0.79 4.17
N ARG A 93 9.89 -1.13 3.31
CA ARG A 93 11.11 -1.87 3.65
C ARG A 93 12.32 -1.02 3.32
N GLU A 94 13.41 -1.24 4.03
CA GLU A 94 14.71 -0.70 3.58
C GLU A 94 15.02 -1.20 2.18
N ARG A 95 15.74 -0.40 1.39
CA ARG A 95 16.13 -0.76 0.03
C ARG A 95 16.79 -2.14 -0.02
N GLY A 96 16.23 -3.05 -0.82
CA GLY A 96 16.75 -4.42 -0.98
C GLY A 96 16.44 -5.35 0.21
N GLY A 97 15.67 -4.89 1.18
CA GLY A 97 15.19 -5.70 2.30
C GLY A 97 14.21 -6.81 1.87
N ALA A 98 13.85 -7.66 2.83
CA ALA A 98 12.91 -8.76 2.58
C ALA A 98 11.55 -8.25 2.08
N LYS A 99 11.11 -8.80 0.95
CA LYS A 99 9.83 -8.48 0.33
C LYS A 99 8.69 -9.13 1.14
N PRO A 100 7.54 -8.46 1.31
CA PRO A 100 6.39 -9.06 1.97
C PRO A 100 5.79 -10.17 1.09
N ASN A 101 5.61 -11.37 1.65
CA ASN A 101 4.80 -12.41 1.02
C ASN A 101 3.32 -12.14 1.30
N ILE A 102 2.65 -11.35 0.46
CA ILE A 102 1.31 -10.83 0.75
C ILE A 102 0.20 -11.90 0.70
N PHE A 103 0.49 -13.09 0.19
CA PHE A 103 -0.44 -14.23 0.25
C PHE A 103 -0.36 -15.00 1.56
N SER A 104 0.62 -14.69 2.41
CA SER A 104 0.69 -15.27 3.73
C SER A 104 -0.32 -14.56 4.64
N PRO A 105 -1.21 -15.29 5.34
CA PRO A 105 -2.16 -14.68 6.28
C PRO A 105 -1.48 -14.00 7.48
N THR A 106 -0.18 -14.24 7.67
CA THR A 106 0.63 -13.62 8.74
C THR A 106 1.25 -12.29 8.32
N VAL A 107 1.19 -11.91 7.05
CA VAL A 107 1.76 -10.66 6.56
C VAL A 107 0.69 -9.59 6.57
N VAL A 108 0.80 -8.67 7.53
CA VAL A 108 -0.09 -7.52 7.66
C VAL A 108 0.74 -6.25 7.48
N GLY A 109 0.33 -5.41 6.52
CA GLY A 109 0.89 -4.07 6.34
C GLY A 109 0.29 -3.05 7.30
N HIS A 110 0.68 -1.78 7.16
CA HIS A 110 -0.12 -0.67 7.65
C HIS A 110 -1.42 -0.62 6.86
N GLN A 111 -2.56 -0.55 7.54
CA GLN A 111 -3.86 -0.75 6.91
C GLN A 111 -4.79 0.45 7.04
N LEU A 112 -5.62 0.64 6.01
CA LEU A 112 -6.79 1.49 6.03
C LEU A 112 -7.99 0.70 5.49
N GLY A 113 -9.05 0.61 6.29
CA GLY A 113 -10.33 0.06 5.85
C GLY A 113 -11.14 1.08 5.07
N VAL A 114 -11.63 0.69 3.91
CA VAL A 114 -12.47 1.51 3.04
C VAL A 114 -13.70 0.72 2.61
N VAL A 115 -14.89 1.33 2.70
CA VAL A 115 -16.11 0.75 2.12
C VAL A 115 -16.22 1.26 0.68
N TYR A 116 -16.35 0.36 -0.28
CA TYR A 116 -16.52 0.72 -1.68
C TYR A 116 -17.97 1.15 -1.92
N PRO A 117 -18.22 2.43 -2.29
CA PRO A 117 -19.56 3.02 -2.33
C PRO A 117 -20.36 2.52 -3.52
#